data_AF-A0A419EKG9-F1
#
_entry.id   AF-A0A419EKG9-F1
#
_cell.length_a   1.000
_cell.length_b   1.000
_cell.length_c   1.000
_cell.angle_alpha   90.00
_cell.angle_beta   90.00
_cell.angle_gamma   90.00
#
_symmetry.space_group_name_H-M   'P 1'
#
loop_
_entity.id
_entity.type
_entity.pdbx_description
1 polymer ?
#
loop_
_entity_poly.entity_id
_entity_poly.type
_entity_poly.pdbx_seq_one_letter_code
_entity_poly.pdbx_strand_id
1 'polypeptide(L)'
;MKTVFLFVAISGLILLNLSCKVDGPKTSSYNSSSHKEGKSCIGCHYQAEVFGTVYNSDQRETVSNVIIKFSTASDSSGVIMSSLEADKNGNFYTTEKIKYKGLYTLVQRSDGTNTLYMQTPVESGDCNKCHEEGNRIWIN
;
A
#
# COMPACT_ATOMS: atom_id res chain seq x y z
N MET A 1 57.17 -30.64 25.40
CA MET A 1 56.14 -31.50 24.76
C MET A 1 54.76 -31.03 25.20
N LYS A 2 53.86 -30.83 24.22
CA LYS A 2 52.37 -30.76 24.24
C LYS A 2 51.88 -29.58 23.38
N THR A 3 51.83 -29.79 22.07
CA THR A 3 50.65 -30.12 21.23
C THR A 3 50.01 -28.86 20.63
N VAL A 4 50.12 -28.78 19.30
CA VAL A 4 49.41 -27.86 18.39
C VAL A 4 48.05 -28.46 18.05
N PHE A 5 46.98 -27.63 18.03
CA PHE A 5 45.76 -27.80 17.23
C PHE A 5 45.27 -26.39 16.87
N LEU A 6 45.41 -25.94 15.62
CA LEU A 6 44.57 -26.14 14.43
C LEU A 6 43.33 -25.21 14.40
N PHE A 7 43.35 -24.35 13.38
CA PHE A 7 42.33 -23.47 12.78
C PHE A 7 40.84 -23.78 13.06
N VAL A 8 40.02 -22.73 13.16
CA VAL A 8 38.99 -22.35 12.14
C VAL A 8 38.38 -20.98 12.51
N ALA A 9 38.39 -20.07 11.55
CA ALA A 9 37.67 -18.80 11.59
C ALA A 9 36.16 -19.05 11.54
N ILE A 10 35.42 -18.63 12.56
CA ILE A 10 33.95 -18.60 12.50
C ILE A 10 33.53 -17.22 12.01
N SER A 11 33.51 -17.10 10.68
CA SER A 11 32.70 -16.14 9.95
C SER A 11 31.22 -16.47 10.21
N GLY A 12 30.66 -15.90 11.27
CA GLY A 12 29.28 -16.10 11.70
C GLY A 12 28.29 -15.22 10.95
N LEU A 13 28.00 -15.60 9.71
CA LEU A 13 26.69 -15.57 9.07
C LEU A 13 25.88 -14.26 9.15
N ILE A 14 26.14 -13.38 8.18
CA ILE A 14 25.15 -12.43 7.65
C ILE A 14 23.97 -13.23 7.11
N LEU A 15 22.89 -13.35 7.89
CA LEU A 15 21.59 -13.77 7.36
C LEU A 15 20.83 -12.51 6.92
N LEU A 16 21.12 -12.11 5.68
CA LEU A 16 20.22 -11.33 4.85
C LEU A 16 18.87 -12.04 4.81
N ASN A 17 17.92 -11.62 5.66
CA ASN A 17 16.51 -11.91 5.44
C ASN A 17 16.00 -11.03 4.29
N LEU A 18 16.56 -11.22 3.10
CA LEU A 18 15.91 -10.88 1.83
C LEU A 18 14.77 -11.90 1.65
N SER A 19 13.76 -11.84 2.52
CA SER A 19 12.51 -12.57 2.33
C SER A 19 11.66 -11.83 1.31
N CYS A 20 12.18 -11.65 0.09
CA CYS A 20 11.34 -11.43 -1.08
C CYS A 20 10.74 -12.81 -1.45
N LYS A 21 9.83 -13.31 -0.60
CA LYS A 21 9.00 -14.46 -0.96
C LYS A 21 7.93 -13.95 -1.92
N VAL A 22 7.91 -14.50 -3.13
CA VAL A 22 7.04 -14.09 -4.25
C VAL A 22 5.64 -14.75 -4.15
N ASP A 23 5.16 -15.05 -2.95
CA ASP A 23 3.91 -15.80 -2.74
C ASP A 23 2.86 -14.98 -1.95
N GLY A 24 2.78 -13.68 -2.22
CA GLY A 24 1.73 -12.79 -1.71
C GLY A 24 0.63 -12.55 -2.74
N PRO A 25 -0.60 -12.20 -2.32
CA PRO A 25 -1.63 -11.81 -3.26
C PRO A 25 -1.18 -10.58 -4.05
N LYS A 26 -1.46 -10.59 -5.37
CA LYS A 26 -1.05 -9.52 -6.29
C LYS A 26 -1.73 -8.19 -6.02
N THR A 27 -2.89 -8.23 -5.39
CA THR A 27 -3.76 -7.10 -5.09
C THR A 27 -4.28 -7.26 -3.67
N SER A 28 -4.38 -6.16 -2.93
CA SER A 28 -4.99 -6.14 -1.61
C SER A 28 -6.48 -6.54 -1.66
N SER A 29 -6.93 -7.17 -0.59
CA SER A 29 -8.34 -7.47 -0.33
C SER A 29 -8.64 -7.30 1.14
N TYR A 30 -9.92 -7.13 1.51
CA TYR A 30 -10.35 -6.98 2.91
C TYR A 30 -9.85 -8.11 3.83
N ASN A 31 -9.56 -9.29 3.28
CA ASN A 31 -9.11 -10.45 4.03
C ASN A 31 -7.60 -10.61 4.09
N SER A 32 -6.86 -9.86 3.27
CA SER A 32 -5.39 -9.86 3.24
C SER A 32 -4.79 -8.96 4.33
N SER A 33 -3.47 -8.99 4.47
CA SER A 33 -2.73 -8.09 5.36
C SER A 33 -1.34 -7.86 4.80
N SER A 34 -0.90 -6.61 4.80
CA SER A 34 0.44 -6.19 4.41
C SER A 34 1.09 -5.36 5.53
N HIS A 35 2.34 -4.97 5.36
CA HIS A 35 3.12 -4.26 6.36
C HIS A 35 3.50 -2.85 5.91
N LYS A 36 4.04 -2.05 6.83
CA LYS A 36 4.70 -0.75 6.55
C LYS A 36 3.71 0.30 6.05
N GLU A 37 2.63 0.42 6.81
CA GLU A 37 1.61 1.46 6.71
C GLU A 37 2.26 2.84 6.55
N GLY A 38 1.80 3.60 5.56
CA GLY A 38 2.31 4.94 5.24
C GLY A 38 3.70 4.97 4.61
N LYS A 39 4.29 3.83 4.23
CA LYS A 39 5.57 3.77 3.49
C LYS A 39 5.35 3.39 2.03
N SER A 40 6.35 3.68 1.20
CA SER A 40 6.31 3.27 -0.21
C SER A 40 6.56 1.77 -0.34
N CYS A 41 5.70 1.09 -1.09
CA CYS A 41 5.82 -0.36 -1.32
C CYS A 41 6.98 -0.70 -2.27
N ILE A 42 7.35 0.21 -3.18
CA ILE A 42 8.39 -0.01 -4.21
C ILE A 42 9.77 -0.27 -3.59
N GLY A 43 10.02 0.20 -2.36
CA GLY A 43 11.28 -0.09 -1.66
C GLY A 43 11.56 -1.58 -1.45
N CYS A 44 10.50 -2.42 -1.41
CA CYS A 44 10.60 -3.87 -1.29
C CYS A 44 9.93 -4.63 -2.45
N HIS A 45 8.91 -4.02 -3.08
CA HIS A 45 8.09 -4.61 -4.14
C HIS A 45 8.15 -3.78 -5.42
N TYR A 46 9.21 -3.97 -6.21
CA TYR A 46 9.45 -3.23 -7.46
C TYR A 46 8.35 -3.35 -8.52
N GLN A 47 7.43 -4.30 -8.37
CA GLN A 47 6.30 -4.53 -9.28
C GLN A 47 5.00 -3.87 -8.80
N ALA A 48 5.00 -3.16 -7.67
CA ALA A 48 3.82 -2.46 -7.19
C ALA A 48 3.48 -1.29 -8.14
N GLU A 49 2.28 -1.34 -8.72
CA GLU A 49 1.78 -0.36 -9.69
C GLU A 49 1.07 0.80 -9.00
N VAL A 50 0.22 0.48 -8.03
CA VAL A 50 -0.50 1.45 -7.20
C VAL A 50 -0.47 0.98 -5.76
N PHE A 51 -0.26 1.89 -4.82
CA PHE A 51 -0.30 1.59 -3.39
C PHE A 51 -0.49 2.84 -2.53
N GLY A 52 -1.07 2.63 -1.35
CA GLY A 52 -1.18 3.64 -0.32
C GLY A 52 -1.82 3.10 0.95
N THR A 53 -2.05 3.98 1.93
CA THR A 53 -2.63 3.63 3.22
C THR A 53 -3.73 4.60 3.61
N VAL A 54 -4.87 4.07 4.07
CA VAL A 54 -6.00 4.86 4.56
C VAL A 54 -6.01 4.92 6.08
N TYR A 55 -6.25 6.12 6.61
CA TYR A 55 -6.32 6.43 8.03
C TYR A 55 -7.71 6.90 8.45
N ASN A 56 -7.93 6.98 9.77
CA ASN A 56 -9.08 7.68 10.32
C ASN A 56 -8.95 9.19 10.09
N SER A 57 -10.01 9.94 10.34
CA SER A 57 -10.03 11.39 10.12
C SER A 57 -9.04 12.19 10.98
N ASP A 58 -8.67 11.66 12.14
CA ASP A 58 -7.57 12.17 12.97
C ASP A 58 -6.19 11.85 12.39
N GLN A 59 -6.12 11.05 11.33
CA GLN A 59 -4.93 10.59 10.62
C GLN A 59 -3.92 9.83 11.49
N ARG A 60 -4.35 9.27 12.63
CA ARG A 60 -3.47 8.57 13.58
C ARG A 60 -3.48 7.05 13.45
N GLU A 61 -4.61 6.47 13.11
CA GLU A 61 -4.79 5.02 13.03
C GLU A 61 -5.24 4.63 11.63
N THR A 62 -4.80 3.47 11.15
CA THR A 62 -5.24 2.97 9.85
C THR A 62 -6.66 2.42 9.92
N VAL A 63 -7.34 2.43 8.77
CA VAL A 63 -8.74 2.03 8.68
C VAL A 63 -8.91 0.95 7.61
N SER A 64 -9.50 -0.17 8.00
CA SER A 64 -9.90 -1.26 7.11
C SER A 64 -11.34 -1.10 6.60
N ASN A 65 -11.78 -2.03 5.75
CA ASN A 65 -13.11 -2.02 5.13
C ASN A 65 -13.34 -0.75 4.29
N VAL A 66 -12.34 -0.39 3.50
CA VAL A 66 -12.34 0.78 2.62
C VAL A 66 -12.04 0.33 1.19
N ILE A 67 -12.68 0.96 0.22
CA ILE A 67 -12.38 0.79 -1.19
C ILE A 67 -11.89 2.11 -1.80
N ILE A 68 -10.79 2.03 -2.53
CA ILE A 68 -10.26 3.10 -3.36
C ILE A 68 -10.82 2.89 -4.76
N LYS A 69 -11.41 3.93 -5.36
CA LYS A 69 -11.92 3.86 -6.74
C LYS A 69 -11.28 4.94 -7.58
N PHE A 70 -11.03 4.61 -8.85
CA PHE A 70 -10.52 5.54 -9.86
C PHE A 70 -11.67 5.93 -10.79
N SER A 71 -11.94 7.22 -10.89
CA SER A 71 -13.11 7.83 -11.51
C SER A 71 -12.71 8.82 -12.61
N THR A 72 -13.55 8.99 -13.63
CA THR A 72 -13.33 10.00 -14.68
C THR A 72 -13.63 11.43 -14.23
N ALA A 73 -14.24 11.63 -13.06
CA ALA A 73 -14.56 12.95 -12.50
C ALA A 73 -14.20 13.03 -11.01
N SER A 74 -14.00 14.24 -10.50
CA SER A 74 -13.61 14.53 -9.11
C SER A 74 -14.77 14.46 -8.10
N ASP A 75 -15.92 13.96 -8.52
CA ASP A 75 -17.14 13.86 -7.74
C ASP A 75 -17.92 12.57 -8.08
N SER A 76 -19.17 12.48 -7.64
CA SER A 76 -20.03 11.31 -7.86
C SER A 76 -20.53 11.14 -9.30
N SER A 77 -20.26 12.07 -10.22
CA SER A 77 -20.74 12.02 -11.61
C SER A 77 -19.87 11.15 -12.53
N GLY A 78 -18.65 10.83 -12.09
CA GLY A 78 -17.69 10.10 -12.90
C GLY A 78 -17.97 8.60 -13.05
N VAL A 79 -17.42 8.01 -14.10
CA VAL A 79 -17.46 6.57 -14.33
C VAL A 79 -16.30 5.91 -13.59
N ILE A 80 -16.60 4.88 -12.80
CA ILE A 80 -15.58 4.09 -12.11
C ILE A 80 -14.86 3.19 -13.11
N MET A 81 -13.56 3.41 -13.27
CA MET A 81 -12.70 2.68 -14.22
C MET A 81 -12.02 1.48 -13.56
N SER A 82 -11.71 1.58 -12.27
CA SER A 82 -11.13 0.49 -11.48
C SER A 82 -11.29 0.76 -9.98
N SER A 83 -11.06 -0.27 -9.17
CA SER A 83 -11.11 -0.17 -7.71
C SER A 83 -10.13 -1.12 -7.03
N LEU A 84 -9.66 -0.73 -5.85
CA LEU A 84 -8.77 -1.50 -4.98
C LEU A 84 -9.36 -1.53 -3.57
N GLU A 85 -9.49 -2.72 -2.99
CA GLU A 85 -9.86 -2.86 -1.58
C GLU A 85 -8.64 -2.59 -0.70
N ALA A 86 -8.82 -1.87 0.40
CA ALA A 86 -7.83 -1.80 1.45
C ALA A 86 -7.87 -3.09 2.28
N ASP A 87 -6.69 -3.57 2.66
CA ASP A 87 -6.52 -4.74 3.51
C ASP A 87 -6.85 -4.46 4.99
N LYS A 88 -6.66 -5.47 5.85
CA LYS A 88 -6.95 -5.35 7.30
C LYS A 88 -6.16 -4.25 8.01
N ASN A 89 -5.02 -3.84 7.45
CA ASN A 89 -4.17 -2.79 8.00
C ASN A 89 -4.38 -1.44 7.29
N GLY A 90 -5.39 -1.33 6.43
CA GLY A 90 -5.74 -0.12 5.70
C GLY A 90 -4.84 0.16 4.50
N ASN A 91 -3.96 -0.78 4.13
CA ASN A 91 -3.13 -0.64 2.93
C ASN A 91 -3.91 -1.12 1.71
N PHE A 92 -3.88 -0.34 0.64
CA PHE A 92 -4.31 -0.79 -0.68
C PHE A 92 -3.09 -0.91 -1.57
N TYR A 93 -3.05 -1.95 -2.40
CA TYR A 93 -1.98 -2.12 -3.38
C TYR A 93 -2.41 -3.03 -4.53
N THR A 94 -1.75 -2.88 -5.68
CA THR A 94 -1.78 -3.88 -6.74
C THR A 94 -0.46 -3.92 -7.50
N THR A 95 -0.11 -5.10 -7.98
CA THR A 95 0.96 -5.35 -8.95
C THR A 95 0.41 -5.53 -10.37
N GLU A 96 -0.91 -5.51 -10.52
CA GLU A 96 -1.59 -5.57 -11.81
C GLU A 96 -1.60 -4.19 -12.44
N LYS A 97 -1.45 -4.14 -13.77
CA LYS A 97 -1.50 -2.89 -14.51
C LYS A 97 -2.92 -2.35 -14.50
N ILE A 98 -3.12 -1.19 -13.89
CA ILE A 98 -4.40 -0.47 -13.93
C ILE A 98 -4.21 0.92 -14.52
N LYS A 99 -5.21 1.42 -15.25
CA LYS A 99 -5.21 2.78 -15.76
C LYS A 99 -5.69 3.72 -14.65
N TYR A 100 -4.76 4.43 -14.02
CA TYR A 100 -5.08 5.45 -12.99
C TYR A 100 -4.68 6.87 -13.39
N LYS A 101 -3.65 7.03 -14.25
CA LYS A 101 -3.11 8.35 -14.57
C LYS A 101 -4.14 9.22 -15.27
N GLY A 102 -4.31 10.46 -14.77
CA GLY A 102 -5.31 11.40 -15.25
C GLY A 102 -6.74 11.11 -14.79
N LEU A 103 -6.96 10.06 -13.99
CA LEU A 103 -8.23 9.83 -13.30
C LEU A 103 -8.22 10.48 -11.92
N TYR A 104 -9.40 10.70 -11.37
CA TYR A 104 -9.59 11.12 -9.99
C TYR A 104 -9.74 9.91 -9.10
N THR A 105 -9.40 10.05 -7.82
CA THR A 105 -9.59 8.99 -6.83
C THR A 105 -10.64 9.38 -5.82
N LEU A 106 -11.32 8.36 -5.31
CA LEU A 106 -12.15 8.48 -4.12
C LEU A 106 -11.85 7.34 -3.17
N VAL A 107 -12.09 7.60 -1.89
CA VAL A 107 -12.02 6.63 -0.81
C VAL A 107 -13.41 6.49 -0.21
N GLN A 108 -13.89 5.25 -0.09
CA GLN A 108 -15.27 4.96 0.31
C GLN A 108 -15.29 3.82 1.32
N ARG A 109 -16.13 3.93 2.37
CA ARG A 109 -16.44 2.81 3.26
C ARG A 109 -17.08 1.68 2.46
N SER A 110 -16.72 0.42 2.71
CA SER A 110 -17.22 -0.71 1.91
C SER A 110 -18.75 -0.85 1.93
N ASP A 111 -19.42 -0.33 2.96
CA ASP A 111 -20.88 -0.25 3.10
C ASP A 111 -21.53 0.97 2.41
N GLY A 112 -20.73 1.86 1.84
CA GLY A 112 -21.19 3.08 1.15
C GLY A 112 -21.58 4.24 2.06
N THR A 113 -21.42 4.13 3.38
CA THR A 113 -21.88 5.15 4.35
C THR A 113 -21.13 6.48 4.26
N ASN A 114 -19.89 6.45 3.78
CA ASN A 114 -19.05 7.63 3.66
C ASN A 114 -18.15 7.53 2.42
N THR A 115 -17.95 8.66 1.74
CA THR A 115 -17.09 8.79 0.56
C THR A 115 -16.41 10.15 0.55
N LEU A 116 -15.10 10.16 0.32
CA LEU A 116 -14.32 11.38 0.12
C LEU A 116 -13.65 11.33 -1.25
N TYR A 117 -13.55 12.49 -1.90
CA TYR A 117 -13.10 12.62 -3.29
C TYR A 117 -11.85 13.48 -3.37
N MET A 118 -10.83 12.98 -4.08
CA MET A 118 -9.67 13.77 -4.45
C MET A 118 -10.02 14.70 -5.61
N GLN A 119 -9.77 16.00 -5.44
CA GLN A 119 -10.12 17.03 -6.43
C GLN A 119 -9.07 17.22 -7.53
N THR A 120 -7.93 16.54 -7.41
CA THR A 120 -6.85 16.56 -8.39
C THR A 120 -6.73 15.20 -9.06
N PRO A 121 -6.36 15.12 -10.35
CA PRO A 121 -6.05 13.85 -10.99
C PRO A 121 -4.82 13.17 -10.39
N VAL A 122 -4.78 11.83 -10.46
CA VAL A 122 -3.65 11.01 -10.06
C VAL A 122 -2.55 11.07 -11.12
N GLU A 123 -1.33 11.38 -10.70
CA GLU A 123 -0.15 11.38 -11.59
C GLU A 123 0.83 10.23 -11.32
N SER A 124 0.70 9.57 -10.16
CA SER A 124 1.56 8.46 -9.73
C SER A 124 0.76 7.45 -8.91
N GLY A 125 1.11 6.17 -9.04
CA GLY A 125 0.57 5.10 -8.21
C GLY A 125 1.20 5.02 -6.82
N ASP A 126 2.28 5.75 -6.53
CA ASP A 126 2.83 5.87 -5.18
C ASP A 126 2.04 6.93 -4.41
N CYS A 127 0.88 6.56 -3.87
CA CYS A 127 0.01 7.51 -3.17
C CYS A 127 0.66 7.99 -1.87
N ASN A 128 1.40 7.12 -1.17
CA ASN A 128 2.10 7.46 0.08
C ASN A 128 3.24 8.46 -0.11
N LYS A 129 3.72 8.69 -1.35
CA LYS A 129 4.67 9.77 -1.66
C LYS A 129 4.06 11.17 -1.51
N CYS A 130 2.77 11.33 -1.80
CA CYS A 130 2.07 12.62 -1.66
C CYS A 130 1.23 12.70 -0.38
N HIS A 131 0.79 11.54 0.12
CA HIS A 131 -0.07 11.42 1.29
C HIS A 131 0.72 10.96 2.52
N GLU A 132 1.61 11.83 2.97
CA GLU A 132 2.41 11.65 4.18
C GLU A 132 1.73 12.24 5.42
N GLU A 133 2.42 12.22 6.57
CA GLU A 133 1.92 12.77 7.82
C GLU A 133 1.48 14.24 7.67
N GLY A 134 0.26 14.54 8.14
CA GLY A 134 -0.38 15.85 7.96
C GLY A 134 -1.21 15.99 6.67
N ASN A 135 -1.09 15.05 5.73
CA ASN A 135 -1.86 14.99 4.49
C ASN A 135 -2.23 13.55 4.09
N ARG A 136 -2.46 12.66 5.07
CA ARG A 136 -2.72 11.24 4.81
C ARG A 136 -4.05 11.05 4.08
N ILE A 137 -4.21 9.96 3.34
CA ILE A 137 -5.53 9.56 2.84
C ILE A 137 -6.34 9.14 4.07
N TRP A 138 -7.52 9.70 4.25
CA TRP A 138 -8.35 9.41 5.42
C TRP A 138 -9.82 9.23 5.07
N ILE A 139 -10.57 8.65 6.00
CA ILE A 139 -12.04 8.56 5.95
C ILE A 139 -12.62 8.50 7.38
N ASN A 140 -13.85 9.02 7.57
CA ASN A 140 -14.61 8.83 8.83
C ASN A 140 -15.24 7.45 8.88
#